data_AF-A0A7Y5TBT2-F1
#
_entry.id   AF-A0A7Y5TBT2-F1
#
_cell.length_a   1.000
_cell.length_b   1.000
_cell.length_c   1.000
_cell.angle_alpha   90.00
_cell.angle_beta   90.00
_cell.angle_gamma   90.00
#
_symmetry.space_group_name_H-M   'P 1'
#
loop_
_entity.id
_entity.type
_entity.pdbx_description
1 polymer ?
#
loop_
_entity_poly.entity_id
_entity_poly.type
_entity_poly.pdbx_seq_one_letter_code
_entity_poly.pdbx_strand_id
1 'polypeptide(L)'
;TTDVYARLDTLEAQALDETVSDLAVRLGRLGDTSPLDTRRATALGMLADPQHVLDLDLDVPARPVSTPTLFLHVDADDLETGTAGSIEQLGPATLTLIAEWLHRVGKVRIQPVLDTASTQAVDRHDPPEWMQTLVVLRDKHCVFPGCRTDARSCDLDHIAPYDEHGPPGQTSPSSLAPLCRRHHNRKTHHGWRYRRTDTGYEWLSLLGRDPLGPQLNSRRAGV
;
A
#
# COMPACT_ATOMS: atom_id res chain seq x y z
N THR A 1 14.55 -1.74 6.98
CA THR A 1 14.53 -2.98 6.17
C THR A 1 13.08 -3.37 5.93
N THR A 2 12.79 -4.11 4.87
CA THR A 2 11.41 -4.48 4.47
C THR A 2 11.38 -5.97 4.16
N ASP A 3 10.34 -6.65 4.64
CA ASP A 3 10.16 -8.08 4.38
C ASP A 3 9.28 -8.31 3.15
N VAL A 4 9.72 -9.24 2.29
CA VAL A 4 8.97 -9.70 1.11
C VAL A 4 8.68 -11.18 1.28
N TYR A 5 7.41 -11.58 1.09
CA TYR A 5 6.98 -12.97 1.17
C TYR A 5 6.49 -13.47 -0.18
N ALA A 6 6.91 -14.66 -0.58
CA ALA A 6 6.45 -15.35 -1.78
C ALA A 6 6.09 -16.81 -1.46
N ARG A 7 5.15 -17.38 -2.23
CA ARG A 7 4.87 -18.82 -2.26
C ARG A 7 5.17 -19.32 -3.67
N LEU A 8 6.01 -20.34 -3.75
CA LEU A 8 6.51 -20.95 -4.97
C LEU A 8 6.28 -22.46 -4.90
N ASP A 9 6.36 -23.15 -6.03
CA ASP A 9 6.51 -24.60 -5.99
C ASP A 9 7.80 -24.99 -5.24
N THR A 10 7.82 -26.19 -4.65
CA THR A 10 8.98 -26.66 -3.87
C THR A 10 10.27 -26.64 -4.70
N LEU A 11 10.24 -27.09 -5.96
CA LEU A 11 11.43 -27.14 -6.80
C LEU A 11 11.90 -25.74 -7.19
N GLU A 12 10.97 -24.84 -7.46
CA GLU A 12 11.27 -23.43 -7.78
C GLU A 12 11.82 -22.68 -6.56
N ALA A 13 11.28 -22.94 -5.37
CA ALA A 13 11.76 -22.36 -4.12
C ALA A 13 13.21 -22.79 -3.82
N GLN A 14 13.54 -24.07 -4.04
CA GLN A 14 14.89 -24.59 -3.89
C GLN A 14 15.86 -23.96 -4.90
N ALA A 15 15.48 -23.91 -6.18
CA ALA A 15 16.30 -23.31 -7.22
C ALA A 15 16.57 -21.81 -6.97
N LEU A 16 15.57 -21.07 -6.47
CA LEU A 16 15.74 -19.67 -6.08
C LEU A 16 16.69 -19.53 -4.89
N ASP A 17 16.54 -20.34 -3.85
CA ASP A 17 17.42 -20.30 -2.68
C ASP A 17 18.88 -20.63 -3.02
N GLU A 18 19.11 -21.62 -3.89
CA GLU A 18 20.44 -21.97 -4.40
C GLU A 18 21.05 -20.81 -5.19
N THR A 19 20.27 -20.17 -6.06
CA THR A 19 20.72 -19.01 -6.86
C THR A 19 21.11 -17.84 -5.97
N VAL A 20 20.29 -17.48 -4.99
CA VAL A 20 20.57 -16.40 -4.03
C VAL A 20 21.81 -16.73 -3.19
N SER A 21 21.96 -17.99 -2.77
CA SER A 21 23.14 -18.46 -2.03
C SER A 21 24.42 -18.32 -2.86
N ASP A 22 24.40 -18.76 -4.12
CA ASP A 22 25.56 -18.73 -4.99
C ASP A 22 25.99 -17.28 -5.29
N LEU A 23 25.05 -16.39 -5.59
CA LEU A 23 25.32 -14.96 -5.74
C LEU A 23 25.94 -14.35 -4.47
N ALA A 24 25.40 -14.67 -3.29
CA ALA A 24 25.95 -14.19 -2.02
C ALA A 24 27.39 -14.67 -1.78
N VAL A 25 27.72 -15.90 -2.17
CA VAL A 25 29.09 -16.44 -2.12
C VAL A 25 30.01 -15.72 -3.11
N ARG A 26 29.54 -15.45 -4.33
CA ARG A 26 30.30 -14.69 -5.34
C ARG A 26 30.60 -13.27 -4.88
N LEU A 27 29.63 -12.56 -4.31
CA LEU A 27 29.85 -11.24 -3.68
C LEU A 27 30.98 -11.31 -2.64
N GLY A 28 31.00 -12.36 -1.83
CA GLY A 28 32.08 -12.60 -0.87
C GLY A 28 33.46 -12.80 -1.52
N ARG A 29 33.53 -13.54 -2.63
CA ARG A 29 34.77 -13.73 -3.39
C ARG A 29 35.27 -12.44 -4.05
N LEU A 30 34.35 -11.54 -4.40
CA LEU A 30 34.63 -10.22 -4.97
C LEU A 30 35.03 -9.18 -3.90
N GLY A 31 35.09 -9.56 -2.63
CA GLY A 31 35.59 -8.72 -1.54
C GLY A 31 34.50 -8.13 -0.64
N ASP A 32 33.23 -8.49 -0.82
CA ASP A 32 32.19 -8.09 0.13
C ASP A 32 32.35 -8.87 1.45
N THR A 33 32.79 -8.16 2.49
CA THR A 33 33.04 -8.70 3.84
C THR A 33 31.80 -8.72 4.73
N SER A 34 30.64 -8.31 4.22
CA SER A 34 29.38 -8.31 4.97
C SER A 34 28.96 -9.74 5.39
N PRO A 35 28.19 -9.89 6.48
CA PRO A 35 27.63 -11.17 6.88
C PRO A 35 26.87 -11.86 5.74
N LEU A 36 26.84 -13.20 5.75
CA LEU A 36 26.24 -13.99 4.67
C LEU A 36 24.79 -13.59 4.39
N ASP A 37 23.98 -13.38 5.43
CA ASP A 37 22.58 -12.98 5.28
C ASP A 37 22.43 -11.59 4.65
N THR A 38 23.35 -10.66 4.95
CA THR A 38 23.40 -9.34 4.27
C THR A 38 23.72 -9.51 2.79
N ARG A 39 24.68 -10.37 2.44
CA ARG A 39 25.02 -10.66 1.04
C ARG A 39 23.88 -11.39 0.31
N ARG A 40 23.14 -12.27 0.99
CA ARG A 40 21.92 -12.90 0.45
C ARG A 40 20.81 -11.88 0.20
N ALA A 41 20.62 -10.92 1.11
CA ALA A 41 19.69 -9.82 0.91
C ALA A 41 20.10 -8.93 -0.29
N THR A 42 21.39 -8.63 -0.43
CA THR A 42 21.94 -7.93 -1.61
C THR A 42 21.69 -8.73 -2.88
N ALA A 43 22.00 -10.02 -2.90
CA ALA A 43 21.77 -10.91 -4.04
C ALA A 43 20.29 -10.97 -4.46
N LEU A 44 19.37 -11.01 -3.50
CA LEU A 44 17.93 -10.93 -3.77
C LEU A 44 17.56 -9.56 -4.39
N GLY A 45 18.19 -8.48 -3.94
CA GLY A 45 18.06 -7.16 -4.54
C GLY A 45 18.58 -7.07 -5.99
N MET A 46 19.64 -7.80 -6.32
CA MET A 46 20.16 -7.87 -7.70
C MET A 46 19.15 -8.52 -8.66
N LEU A 47 18.34 -9.48 -8.19
CA LEU A 47 17.26 -10.08 -9.00
C LEU A 47 16.12 -9.09 -9.30
N ALA A 48 15.94 -8.06 -8.45
CA ALA A 48 14.94 -7.02 -8.64
C ALA A 48 15.37 -5.94 -9.65
N ASP A 49 16.67 -5.85 -9.96
CA ASP A 49 17.24 -4.94 -10.96
C ASP A 49 18.05 -5.73 -12.02
N PRO A 50 17.39 -6.21 -13.09
CA PRO A 50 18.05 -6.97 -14.15
C PRO A 50 19.19 -6.21 -14.83
N GLN A 51 19.27 -4.87 -14.73
CA GLN A 51 20.39 -4.10 -15.30
C GLN A 51 21.69 -4.30 -14.52
N HIS A 52 21.63 -4.54 -13.21
CA HIS A 52 22.80 -4.90 -12.41
C HIS A 52 23.29 -6.35 -12.68
N VAL A 53 22.43 -7.20 -13.24
CA VAL A 53 22.77 -8.54 -13.75
C VAL A 53 23.29 -8.48 -15.19
N LEU A 54 22.87 -7.50 -15.99
CA LEU A 54 23.33 -7.26 -17.37
C LEU A 54 24.80 -6.83 -17.46
N ASP A 55 25.35 -6.20 -16.41
CA ASP A 55 26.79 -5.92 -16.28
C ASP A 55 27.64 -7.21 -16.11
N LEU A 56 27.01 -8.40 -16.05
CA LEU A 56 27.65 -9.73 -16.05
C LEU A 56 27.49 -10.50 -17.39
N ASP A 57 27.40 -9.79 -18.53
CA ASP A 57 27.46 -10.36 -19.91
C ASP A 57 26.34 -11.36 -20.28
N LEU A 58 25.07 -10.93 -20.33
CA LEU A 58 24.00 -11.70 -20.99
C LEU A 58 22.99 -10.78 -21.70
N ASP A 59 22.95 -10.82 -23.03
CA ASP A 59 22.15 -9.97 -23.92
C ASP A 59 20.62 -10.21 -23.77
N VAL A 60 19.95 -9.47 -22.89
CA VAL A 60 18.49 -9.53 -22.64
C VAL A 60 17.88 -8.13 -22.71
N PRO A 61 16.77 -7.92 -23.44
CA PRO A 61 16.16 -6.59 -23.58
C PRO A 61 15.65 -6.04 -22.24
N ALA A 62 15.99 -4.78 -21.95
CA ALA A 62 15.66 -4.09 -20.72
C ALA A 62 14.14 -4.02 -20.49
N ARG A 63 13.69 -4.50 -19.33
CA ARG A 63 12.32 -4.28 -18.85
C ARG A 63 12.21 -2.87 -18.25
N PRO A 64 11.12 -2.12 -18.47
CA PRO A 64 10.93 -0.83 -17.82
C PRO A 64 10.89 -1.00 -16.30
N VAL A 65 11.82 -0.34 -15.60
CA VAL A 65 11.83 -0.24 -14.15
C VAL A 65 10.60 0.54 -13.71
N SER A 66 9.68 -0.09 -12.97
CA SER A 66 8.56 0.64 -12.37
C SER A 66 9.11 1.59 -11.31
N THR A 67 8.92 2.90 -11.49
CA THR A 67 9.33 3.89 -10.49
C THR A 67 8.56 3.64 -9.19
N PRO A 68 9.22 3.28 -8.07
CA PRO A 68 8.52 3.04 -6.82
C PRO A 68 7.89 4.35 -6.33
N THR A 69 6.60 4.31 -5.98
CA THR A 69 5.90 5.44 -5.35
C THR A 69 5.88 5.21 -3.85
N LEU A 70 6.51 6.10 -3.09
CA LEU A 70 6.54 6.07 -1.63
C LEU A 70 5.59 7.15 -1.08
N PHE A 71 4.70 6.75 -0.16
CA PHE A 71 3.85 7.67 0.58
C PHE A 71 4.49 7.95 1.93
N LEU A 72 4.98 9.19 2.10
CA LEU A 72 5.53 9.70 3.35
C LEU A 72 4.42 10.46 4.10
N HIS A 73 4.14 10.05 5.33
CA HIS A 73 3.25 10.74 6.25
C HIS A 73 4.08 11.57 7.22
N VAL A 74 3.92 12.90 7.20
CA VAL A 74 4.60 13.83 8.10
C VAL A 74 3.53 14.64 8.83
N ASP A 75 3.53 14.59 10.16
CA ASP A 75 2.72 15.45 11.01
C ASP A 75 3.46 16.78 11.35
N ALA A 76 2.73 17.78 11.84
CA ALA A 76 3.33 19.03 12.31
C ALA A 76 4.33 18.77 13.46
N ASP A 77 4.06 17.81 14.33
CA ASP A 77 4.96 17.44 15.44
C ASP A 77 6.25 16.75 14.93
N ASP A 78 6.20 16.05 13.80
CA ASP A 78 7.36 15.42 13.15
C ASP A 78 8.33 16.49 12.60
N LEU A 79 7.78 17.61 12.11
CA LEU A 79 8.55 18.75 11.60
C LEU A 79 9.29 19.50 12.72
N GLU A 80 8.69 19.60 13.91
CA GLU A 80 9.31 20.28 15.07
C GLU A 80 10.41 19.45 15.72
N THR A 81 10.26 18.13 15.75
CA THR A 81 11.21 17.20 16.39
C THR A 81 12.39 16.81 15.48
N GLY A 82 12.32 17.10 14.17
CA GLY A 82 13.35 16.73 13.20
C GLY A 82 13.42 15.23 12.90
N THR A 83 12.40 14.48 13.34
CA THR A 83 12.26 13.05 13.10
C THR A 83 11.47 12.87 11.80
N ALA A 84 12.09 12.29 10.77
CA ALA A 84 11.38 12.02 9.52
C ALA A 84 10.17 11.13 9.75
N GLY A 85 9.07 11.50 9.09
CA GLY A 85 7.77 10.87 9.23
C GLY A 85 7.72 9.38 8.85
N SER A 86 6.53 8.80 8.99
CA SER A 86 6.33 7.38 8.72
C SER A 86 6.14 7.11 7.23
N ILE A 87 6.80 6.07 6.72
CA ILE A 87 6.60 5.60 5.35
C ILE A 87 5.63 4.42 5.40
N GLU A 88 4.58 4.47 4.58
CA GLU A 88 3.61 3.40 4.51
C GLU A 88 4.30 2.06 4.20
N GLN A 89 3.93 1.00 4.91
CA GLN A 89 4.52 -0.36 4.83
C GLN A 89 5.99 -0.49 5.28
N LEU A 90 6.71 0.61 5.55
CA LEU A 90 8.11 0.61 5.98
C LEU A 90 8.31 1.07 7.42
N GLY A 91 7.32 1.74 8.00
CA GLY A 91 7.40 2.26 9.37
C GLY A 91 8.19 3.57 9.46
N PRO A 92 8.65 3.96 10.66
CA PRO A 92 9.46 5.17 10.82
C PRO A 92 10.80 5.00 10.10
N ALA A 93 11.19 6.00 9.30
CA ALA A 93 12.45 6.03 8.59
C ALA A 93 13.18 7.33 8.92
N THR A 94 14.50 7.27 9.12
CA THR A 94 15.30 8.48 9.36
C THR A 94 15.50 9.26 8.06
N LEU A 95 15.68 10.58 8.15
CA LEU A 95 15.98 11.43 6.99
C LEU A 95 17.23 10.95 6.24
N THR A 96 18.21 10.41 6.97
CA THR A 96 19.43 9.83 6.39
C THR A 96 19.14 8.63 5.50
N LEU A 97 18.31 7.69 5.97
CA LEU A 97 17.95 6.50 5.19
C LEU A 97 17.13 6.87 3.95
N ILE A 98 16.21 7.84 4.08
CA ILE A 98 15.46 8.37 2.96
C ILE A 98 16.42 9.03 1.96
N ALA A 99 17.34 9.88 2.41
CA ALA A 99 18.31 10.53 1.55
C ALA A 99 19.22 9.53 0.81
N GLU A 100 19.66 8.46 1.46
CA GLU A 100 20.40 7.37 0.83
C GLU A 100 19.59 6.68 -0.28
N TRP A 101 18.31 6.40 -0.04
CA TRP A 101 17.43 5.83 -1.06
C TRP A 101 17.25 6.79 -2.24
N LEU A 102 16.95 8.05 -1.97
CA LEU A 102 16.73 9.07 -3.01
C LEU A 102 17.96 9.25 -3.91
N HIS A 103 19.17 9.19 -3.36
CA HIS A 103 20.41 9.20 -4.14
C HIS A 103 20.54 8.00 -5.09
N ARG A 104 20.03 6.82 -4.70
CA ARG A 104 20.11 5.60 -5.52
C ARG A 104 19.09 5.55 -6.66
N VAL A 105 17.89 6.10 -6.47
CA VAL A 105 16.81 6.04 -7.50
C VAL A 105 16.97 7.09 -8.61
N GLY A 106 17.81 8.11 -8.39
CA GLY A 106 18.22 9.11 -9.40
C GLY A 106 17.15 10.13 -9.82
N LYS A 107 15.89 9.72 -9.98
CA LYS A 107 14.74 10.61 -10.26
C LYS A 107 13.65 10.40 -9.22
N VAL A 108 13.29 11.49 -8.56
CA VAL A 108 12.25 11.52 -7.52
C VAL A 108 11.19 12.52 -7.96
N ARG A 109 9.94 12.09 -8.00
CA ARG A 109 8.78 12.98 -8.16
C ARG A 109 8.13 13.15 -6.81
N ILE A 110 8.27 14.35 -6.25
CA ILE A 110 7.57 14.74 -5.02
C ILE A 110 6.21 15.31 -5.44
N GLN A 111 5.12 14.67 -4.99
CA GLN A 111 3.79 15.24 -5.13
C GLN A 111 3.44 16.04 -3.86
N PRO A 112 2.73 17.16 -3.99
CA PRO A 112 2.23 17.90 -2.83
C PRO A 112 1.32 17.00 -1.97
N VAL A 113 1.41 17.20 -0.66
CA VAL A 113 0.70 16.45 0.37
C VAL A 113 -0.79 16.35 0.00
N LEU A 114 -1.30 15.12 -0.07
CA LEU A 114 -2.74 14.91 -0.10
C LEU A 114 -3.27 15.30 1.28
N ASP A 115 -4.03 16.39 1.35
CA ASP A 115 -4.78 16.72 2.54
C ASP A 115 -5.78 15.59 2.80
N THR A 116 -5.49 14.76 3.79
CA THR A 116 -6.34 13.63 4.19
C THR A 116 -7.66 14.10 4.79
N ALA A 117 -7.75 15.38 5.18
CA ALA A 117 -8.98 16.04 5.61
C ALA A 117 -9.75 16.68 4.45
N SER A 118 -9.26 16.59 3.20
CA SER A 118 -9.97 17.12 2.05
C SER A 118 -11.38 16.55 1.95
N THR A 119 -12.34 17.45 1.77
CA THR A 119 -13.76 17.14 1.58
C THR A 119 -14.23 17.44 0.16
N GLN A 120 -13.30 17.75 -0.75
CA GLN A 120 -13.64 18.13 -2.11
C GLN A 120 -14.40 17.01 -2.83
N ALA A 121 -15.56 17.37 -3.38
CA ALA A 121 -16.40 16.47 -4.14
C ALA A 121 -16.28 16.73 -5.66
N VAL A 122 -16.67 15.74 -6.45
CA VAL A 122 -16.73 15.82 -7.92
C VAL A 122 -18.10 15.36 -8.44
N ASP A 123 -18.49 15.92 -9.59
CA ASP A 123 -19.78 15.66 -10.24
C ASP A 123 -19.66 14.55 -11.28
N ARG A 124 -19.18 13.38 -10.85
CA ARG A 124 -19.09 12.17 -11.67
C ARG A 124 -19.04 10.92 -10.81
N HIS A 125 -19.43 9.79 -11.36
CA HIS A 125 -19.38 8.51 -10.65
C HIS A 125 -17.95 8.14 -10.25
N ASP A 126 -17.02 8.09 -11.21
CA ASP A 126 -15.67 7.56 -10.96
C ASP A 126 -14.75 8.58 -10.27
N PRO A 127 -14.18 8.24 -9.10
CA PRO A 127 -13.31 9.16 -8.37
C PRO A 127 -12.00 9.43 -9.11
N PRO A 128 -11.48 10.67 -9.10
CA PRO A 128 -10.13 10.96 -9.59
C PRO A 128 -9.06 10.24 -8.77
N GLU A 129 -7.91 9.99 -9.38
CA GLU A 129 -6.78 9.27 -8.76
C GLU A 129 -6.39 9.81 -7.37
N TRP A 130 -6.33 11.13 -7.18
CA TRP A 130 -6.00 11.73 -5.89
C TRP A 130 -7.00 11.34 -4.78
N MET A 131 -8.28 11.22 -5.13
CA MET A 131 -9.35 10.83 -4.21
C MET A 131 -9.27 9.34 -3.92
N GLN A 132 -8.93 8.52 -4.92
CA GLN A 132 -8.70 7.10 -4.74
C GLN A 132 -7.56 6.87 -3.75
N THR A 133 -6.44 7.54 -3.97
CA THR A 133 -5.26 7.48 -3.09
C THR A 133 -5.63 7.92 -1.67
N LEU A 134 -6.37 9.02 -1.50
CA LEU A 134 -6.81 9.48 -0.18
C LEU A 134 -7.62 8.40 0.56
N VAL A 135 -8.63 7.80 -0.09
CA VAL A 135 -9.48 6.77 0.52
C VAL A 135 -8.68 5.52 0.88
N VAL A 136 -7.76 5.08 0.00
CA VAL A 136 -6.84 3.96 0.28
C VAL A 136 -5.95 4.26 1.48
N LEU A 137 -5.38 5.46 1.54
CA LEU A 137 -4.51 5.87 2.64
C LEU A 137 -5.26 5.96 3.97
N ARG A 138 -6.53 6.34 3.95
CA ARG A 138 -7.39 6.47 5.14
C ARG A 138 -7.75 5.11 5.73
N ASP A 139 -8.31 4.20 4.92
CA ASP A 139 -8.95 2.98 5.44
C ASP A 139 -8.03 1.75 5.45
N LYS A 140 -6.94 1.76 4.67
CA LYS A 140 -5.88 0.73 4.53
C LYS A 140 -6.32 -0.68 4.10
N HIS A 141 -7.51 -1.12 4.50
CA HIS A 141 -8.12 -2.40 4.19
C HIS A 141 -9.61 -2.23 3.85
N CYS A 142 -10.21 -3.27 3.29
CA CYS A 142 -11.65 -3.38 3.13
C CYS A 142 -12.39 -3.08 4.45
N VAL A 143 -13.40 -2.20 4.40
CA VAL A 143 -14.08 -1.70 5.62
C VAL A 143 -15.14 -2.64 6.19
N PHE A 144 -15.39 -3.77 5.54
CA PHE A 144 -16.23 -4.84 6.10
C PHE A 144 -15.58 -5.43 7.36
N PRO A 145 -16.34 -5.69 8.45
CA PRO A 145 -15.76 -6.08 9.74
C PRO A 145 -14.88 -7.34 9.63
N GLY A 146 -13.67 -7.25 10.18
CA GLY A 146 -12.69 -8.34 10.20
C GLY A 146 -12.04 -8.65 8.84
N CYS A 147 -12.34 -7.92 7.77
CA CYS A 147 -11.66 -8.11 6.49
C CYS A 147 -10.27 -7.49 6.51
N ARG A 148 -9.28 -8.20 5.98
CA ARG A 148 -7.87 -7.76 5.89
C ARG A 148 -7.38 -7.63 4.45
N THR A 149 -8.28 -7.62 3.47
CA THR A 149 -7.90 -7.35 2.08
C THR A 149 -7.40 -5.92 1.99
N ASP A 150 -6.20 -5.71 1.43
CA ASP A 150 -5.60 -4.39 1.24
C ASP A 150 -6.52 -3.48 0.42
N ALA A 151 -6.66 -2.22 0.81
CA ALA A 151 -7.53 -1.25 0.15
C ALA A 151 -7.14 -0.99 -1.31
N ARG A 152 -5.86 -1.17 -1.69
CA ARG A 152 -5.38 -1.08 -3.08
C ARG A 152 -5.93 -2.18 -3.98
N SER A 153 -6.40 -3.28 -3.40
CA SER A 153 -7.05 -4.39 -4.10
C SER A 153 -8.58 -4.35 -4.00
N CYS A 154 -9.14 -3.25 -3.48
CA CYS A 154 -10.57 -3.09 -3.28
C CYS A 154 -11.18 -2.17 -4.34
N ASP A 155 -12.47 -2.37 -4.60
CA ASP A 155 -13.30 -1.41 -5.32
C ASP A 155 -13.61 -0.24 -4.37
N LEU A 156 -13.65 1.01 -4.87
CA LEU A 156 -14.13 2.15 -4.08
C LEU A 156 -15.63 2.27 -4.23
N ASP A 157 -16.32 1.98 -3.14
CA ASP A 157 -17.78 1.89 -3.09
C ASP A 157 -18.38 3.18 -2.53
N HIS A 158 -19.36 3.74 -3.24
CA HIS A 158 -20.15 4.87 -2.71
C HIS A 158 -21.09 4.38 -1.61
N ILE A 159 -20.88 4.83 -0.37
CA ILE A 159 -21.66 4.44 0.81
C ILE A 159 -23.17 4.55 0.52
N ALA A 160 -23.59 5.72 0.04
CA ALA A 160 -24.87 5.90 -0.62
C ALA A 160 -24.69 5.66 -2.13
N PRO A 161 -25.46 4.78 -2.77
CA PRO A 161 -25.34 4.54 -4.21
C PRO A 161 -25.40 5.85 -5.01
N TYR A 162 -24.50 5.99 -5.98
CA TYR A 162 -24.49 7.14 -6.88
C TYR A 162 -25.75 7.16 -7.75
N ASP A 163 -26.38 8.32 -7.87
CA ASP A 163 -27.55 8.57 -8.71
C ASP A 163 -27.19 9.57 -9.81
N GLU A 164 -27.31 9.16 -11.08
CA GLU A 164 -27.03 9.99 -12.26
C GLU A 164 -27.94 11.23 -12.33
N HIS A 165 -29.12 11.19 -11.73
CA HIS A 165 -30.06 12.30 -11.66
C HIS A 165 -30.08 12.97 -10.29
N GLY A 166 -29.18 12.53 -9.40
CA GLY A 166 -29.05 13.04 -8.06
C GLY A 166 -28.36 14.42 -8.00
N PRO A 167 -28.19 14.97 -6.80
CA PRO A 167 -27.51 16.25 -6.62
C PRO A 167 -26.02 16.17 -7.02
N PRO A 168 -25.36 17.31 -7.29
CA PRO A 168 -23.91 17.35 -7.44
C PRO A 168 -23.18 16.94 -6.15
N GLY A 169 -21.90 16.60 -6.25
CA GLY A 169 -21.02 16.33 -5.11
C GLY A 169 -21.20 14.95 -4.46
N GLN A 170 -21.84 14.00 -5.13
CA GLN A 170 -22.06 12.64 -4.61
C GLN A 170 -20.77 11.83 -4.43
N THR A 171 -19.72 12.16 -5.19
CA THR A 171 -18.43 11.48 -5.13
C THR A 171 -17.44 12.34 -4.38
N SER A 172 -17.14 11.97 -3.13
CA SER A 172 -16.21 12.66 -2.25
C SER A 172 -15.45 11.65 -1.39
N PRO A 173 -14.33 12.05 -0.76
CA PRO A 173 -13.61 11.17 0.16
C PRO A 173 -14.51 10.59 1.25
N SER A 174 -15.44 11.38 1.80
CA SER A 174 -16.33 10.94 2.88
C SER A 174 -17.47 10.04 2.42
N SER A 175 -17.85 10.09 1.13
CA SER A 175 -18.90 9.24 0.56
C SER A 175 -18.39 7.91 -0.02
N LEU A 176 -17.08 7.71 -0.11
CA LEU A 176 -16.44 6.49 -0.62
C LEU A 176 -15.82 5.66 0.51
N ALA A 177 -15.80 4.33 0.35
CA ALA A 177 -15.01 3.43 1.19
C ALA A 177 -14.52 2.20 0.39
N PRO A 178 -13.35 1.63 0.71
CA PRO A 178 -12.86 0.45 0.00
C PRO A 178 -13.62 -0.82 0.43
N LEU A 179 -14.12 -1.56 -0.56
CA LEU A 179 -14.68 -2.90 -0.38
C LEU A 179 -14.01 -3.89 -1.33
N CYS A 180 -13.54 -5.02 -0.81
CA CYS A 180 -13.11 -6.09 -1.70
C CYS A 180 -14.31 -6.61 -2.50
N ARG A 181 -14.07 -7.14 -3.70
CA ARG A 181 -15.12 -7.60 -4.62
C ARG A 181 -16.20 -8.45 -3.95
N ARG A 182 -15.80 -9.33 -3.02
CA ARG A 182 -16.71 -10.18 -2.23
C ARG A 182 -17.69 -9.36 -1.38
N HIS A 183 -17.22 -8.36 -0.65
CA HIS A 183 -18.06 -7.55 0.24
C HIS A 183 -18.81 -6.44 -0.51
N HIS A 184 -18.24 -5.92 -1.60
CA HIS A 184 -18.97 -5.08 -2.54
C HIS A 184 -20.25 -5.78 -3.01
N ASN A 185 -20.12 -7.01 -3.53
CA ASN A 185 -21.27 -7.80 -3.98
C ASN A 185 -22.30 -8.08 -2.87
N ARG A 186 -21.87 -8.20 -1.60
CA ARG A 186 -22.79 -8.34 -0.46
C ARG A 186 -23.65 -7.11 -0.25
N LYS A 187 -23.08 -5.92 -0.36
CA LYS A 187 -23.84 -4.68 -0.29
C LYS A 187 -24.79 -4.55 -1.48
N THR A 188 -24.29 -4.78 -2.69
CA THR A 188 -25.07 -4.61 -3.93
C THR A 188 -26.25 -5.57 -4.02
N HIS A 189 -26.03 -6.86 -3.71
CA HIS A 189 -27.02 -7.91 -4.02
C HIS A 189 -27.68 -8.55 -2.80
N HIS A 190 -27.11 -8.38 -1.60
CA HIS A 190 -27.54 -9.13 -0.41
C HIS A 190 -28.04 -8.23 0.72
N GLY A 191 -28.43 -6.99 0.39
CA GLY A 191 -29.11 -6.06 1.30
C GLY A 191 -28.28 -5.55 2.47
N TRP A 192 -26.96 -5.77 2.45
CA TRP A 192 -26.07 -5.17 3.43
C TRP A 192 -25.99 -3.67 3.20
N ARG A 193 -26.00 -2.92 4.29
CA ARG A 193 -25.83 -1.47 4.30
C ARG A 193 -24.82 -1.10 5.36
N TYR A 194 -24.20 0.05 5.22
CA TYR A 194 -23.31 0.57 6.24
C TYR A 194 -23.32 2.09 6.20
N ARG A 195 -22.87 2.70 7.29
CA ARG A 195 -22.63 4.14 7.37
C ARG A 195 -21.26 4.40 7.97
N ARG A 196 -20.65 5.50 7.57
CA ARG A 196 -19.42 6.00 8.20
C ARG A 196 -19.78 6.70 9.50
N THR A 197 -18.95 6.52 10.52
CA THR A 197 -18.99 7.23 11.80
C THR A 197 -17.67 7.95 12.02
N ASP A 198 -17.56 8.71 13.11
CA ASP A 198 -16.31 9.41 13.47
C ASP A 198 -15.16 8.43 13.75
N THR A 199 -15.48 7.18 14.10
CA THR A 199 -14.53 6.17 14.56
C THR A 199 -14.42 4.96 13.64
N GLY A 200 -15.15 4.93 12.52
CA GLY A 200 -15.08 3.83 11.56
C GLY A 200 -16.36 3.66 10.73
N TYR A 201 -16.85 2.42 10.66
CA TYR A 201 -18.01 2.05 9.86
C TYR A 201 -18.93 1.13 10.65
N GLU A 202 -20.22 1.45 10.64
CA GLU A 202 -21.28 0.62 11.23
C GLU A 202 -22.03 -0.12 10.14
N TRP A 203 -22.07 -1.45 10.24
CA TRP A 203 -22.71 -2.32 9.27
C TRP A 203 -24.08 -2.79 9.77
N LEU A 204 -25.07 -2.71 8.88
CA LEU A 204 -26.44 -3.17 9.08
C LEU A 204 -26.71 -4.35 8.14
N SER A 205 -27.13 -5.47 8.72
CA SER A 205 -27.64 -6.63 7.97
C SER A 205 -29.17 -6.60 7.95
N LEU A 206 -29.78 -7.27 6.97
CA LEU A 206 -31.25 -7.41 6.85
C LEU A 206 -31.92 -8.08 8.07
N LEU A 207 -31.16 -8.73 8.96
CA LEU A 207 -31.67 -9.35 10.19
C LEU A 207 -31.58 -8.44 11.42
N GLY A 208 -31.25 -7.15 11.24
CA GLY A 208 -31.21 -6.16 12.31
C GLY A 208 -30.11 -6.38 13.35
N ARG A 209 -29.19 -7.33 13.12
CA ARG A 209 -28.00 -7.55 13.96
C ARG A 209 -26.74 -7.58 13.11
N ASP A 210 -25.77 -6.84 13.61
CA ASP A 210 -24.35 -7.02 13.34
C ASP A 210 -24.00 -8.50 13.58
N PRO A 211 -23.51 -9.27 12.59
CA PRO A 211 -23.13 -10.66 12.80
C PRO A 211 -21.96 -10.82 13.79
N LEU A 212 -21.31 -9.72 14.21
CA LEU A 212 -20.12 -9.74 15.06
C LEU A 212 -20.21 -8.82 16.30
N GLY A 213 -21.35 -8.15 16.53
CA GLY A 213 -21.46 -7.08 17.54
C GLY A 213 -20.63 -5.85 17.16
N PRO A 214 -20.77 -4.70 17.86
CA PRO A 214 -20.15 -3.43 17.46
C PRO A 214 -18.62 -3.53 17.48
N GLN A 215 -18.07 -4.01 16.37
CA GLN A 215 -16.65 -3.94 16.07
C GLN A 215 -16.47 -2.54 15.51
N LEU A 216 -16.32 -1.57 16.42
CA LEU A 216 -15.64 -0.34 16.07
C LEU A 216 -14.33 -0.78 15.41
N ASN A 217 -14.11 -0.37 14.17
CA ASN A 217 -12.77 -0.42 13.59
C ASN A 217 -11.93 0.70 14.25
N SER A 218 -11.97 0.78 15.59
CA SER A 218 -11.17 1.70 16.37
C SER A 218 -9.77 1.11 16.41
N ARG A 219 -8.92 1.58 15.50
CA ARG A 219 -7.52 1.71 15.84
C ARG A 219 -7.21 3.20 15.88
N ARG A 220 -6.89 3.64 17.10
CA ARG A 220 -6.27 4.92 17.42
C ARG A 220 -5.26 5.26 16.33
N ALA A 221 -5.29 6.51 15.88
CA ALA A 221 -4.05 7.19 15.54
C ALA A 221 -3.13 7.08 16.79
N GLY A 222 -2.20 6.13 16.78
CA GLY A 222 -1.02 6.14 17.64
C GLY A 222 0.07 6.80 16.80
N VAL A 223 0.56 7.98 17.18
CA VAL A 223 1.70 8.18 18.11
C VAL A 223 2.92 7.44 17.61
#